data_AF-A0A973GE46-F1
#
_entry.id   AF-A0A973GE46-F1
#
_cell.length_a   1.000
_cell.length_b   1.000
_cell.length_c   1.000
_cell.angle_alpha   90.00
_cell.angle_beta   90.00
_cell.angle_gamma   90.00
#
_symmetry.space_group_name_H-M   'P 1'
#
loop_
_entity.id
_entity.type
_entity.pdbx_description
1 polymer ?
#
loop_
_entity_poly.entity_id
_entity_poly.type
_entity_poly.pdbx_seq_one_letter_code
_entity_poly.pdbx_strand_id
1 'polypeptide(L)'
;VLYARTLTEAGAQVQVAAINTLGMLEVLEAGDTVHTMADLAGRTIYSTGKGASPEYVLNYLLTSNGLDPATDLTVEYRSEATEVAALLASTPGAIGVLPQPFATVVKAQNPTVRTALSLNDEWSKVTTDSQMVTGVVVVRTEFAEANPYAFADFLTDYEASTRFTNEHPDQAASLIVDAGIVPSAAIAEAAIPAAHITFIGGDELRSVLGGYLEVLFAADPASVGGSLPGDDFYYRP
;
A
#
# COMPACT_ATOMS: atom_id res chain seq x y z
N VAL A 1 8.71 -10.88 4.43
CA VAL A 1 9.34 -11.83 3.46
C VAL A 1 10.80 -11.52 3.19
N LEU A 2 11.14 -10.31 2.72
CA LEU A 2 12.53 -9.95 2.38
C LEU A 2 13.49 -10.20 3.54
N TYR A 3 13.16 -9.69 4.75
CA TYR A 3 13.93 -9.92 5.98
C TYR A 3 14.29 -11.40 6.18
N ALA A 4 13.29 -12.29 6.19
CA ALA A 4 13.49 -13.72 6.40
C ALA A 4 14.39 -14.37 5.33
N ARG A 5 14.32 -13.89 4.08
CA ARG A 5 15.16 -14.39 2.98
C ARG A 5 16.59 -13.90 3.04
N THR A 6 16.83 -12.78 3.71
CA THR A 6 18.14 -12.14 3.80
C THR A 6 18.79 -12.31 5.17
N LEU A 7 18.10 -12.88 6.16
CA LEU A 7 18.64 -13.06 7.50
C LEU A 7 19.82 -14.04 7.48
N THR A 8 20.92 -13.69 8.15
CA THR A 8 22.09 -14.55 8.32
C THR A 8 22.38 -14.78 9.80
N GLU A 9 23.36 -15.64 10.11
CA GLU A 9 23.86 -15.81 11.48
C GLU A 9 24.42 -14.50 12.07
N ALA A 10 24.85 -13.57 11.23
CA ALA A 10 25.33 -12.25 11.62
C ALA A 10 24.20 -11.21 11.83
N GLY A 11 22.94 -11.60 11.63
CA GLY A 11 21.76 -10.74 11.77
C GLY A 11 21.19 -10.24 10.43
N ALA A 12 20.28 -9.27 10.52
CA ALA A 12 19.60 -8.67 9.38
C ALA A 12 20.57 -8.03 8.39
N GLN A 13 20.45 -8.39 7.11
CA GLN A 13 21.24 -7.79 6.02
C GLN A 13 20.55 -6.57 5.38
N VAL A 14 19.29 -6.34 5.74
CA VAL A 14 18.51 -5.17 5.36
C VAL A 14 17.75 -4.65 6.57
N GLN A 15 17.53 -3.34 6.58
CA GLN A 15 16.74 -2.65 7.60
C GLN A 15 15.69 -1.77 6.92
N VAL A 16 14.54 -1.61 7.56
CA VAL A 16 13.56 -0.58 7.19
C VAL A 16 13.91 0.70 7.93
N ALA A 17 14.03 1.80 7.20
CA ALA A 17 14.37 3.11 7.75
C ALA A 17 13.20 4.07 7.89
N ALA A 18 12.17 3.89 7.07
CA ALA A 18 10.93 4.64 7.20
C ALA A 18 9.77 3.90 6.55
N ILE A 19 8.56 4.15 7.04
CA ILE A 19 7.34 3.97 6.24
C ILE A 19 7.22 5.18 5.32
N ASN A 20 7.05 4.94 4.02
CA ASN A 20 6.87 6.01 3.05
C ASN A 20 5.43 6.14 2.51
N THR A 21 4.62 5.11 2.72
CA THR A 21 3.24 5.07 2.20
C THR A 21 2.36 4.19 3.09
N LEU A 22 1.27 4.76 3.58
CA LEU A 22 0.20 4.02 4.27
C LEU A 22 -0.80 3.43 3.26
N GLY A 23 -2.00 3.02 3.70
CA GLY A 23 -2.96 2.31 2.87
C GLY A 23 -3.45 3.08 1.64
N MET A 24 -2.82 2.88 0.47
CA MET A 24 -3.21 3.57 -0.78
C MET A 24 -4.11 2.74 -1.72
N LEU A 25 -4.59 1.57 -1.29
CA LEU A 25 -5.41 0.68 -2.12
C LEU A 25 -6.89 1.03 -2.02
N GLU A 26 -7.54 1.20 -3.17
CA GLU A 26 -8.97 1.46 -3.29
C GLU A 26 -9.68 0.31 -4.02
N VAL A 27 -10.86 -0.08 -3.52
CA VAL A 27 -11.84 -0.85 -4.30
C VAL A 27 -12.61 0.15 -5.15
N LEU A 28 -12.55 -0.01 -6.45
CA LEU A 28 -13.29 0.76 -7.43
C LEU A 28 -14.42 -0.06 -8.03
N GLU A 29 -15.51 0.61 -8.38
CA GLU A 29 -16.65 0.00 -9.06
C GLU A 29 -17.07 0.85 -10.25
N ALA A 30 -17.29 0.19 -11.40
CA ALA A 30 -17.96 0.78 -12.56
C ALA A 30 -19.49 0.69 -12.42
N GLY A 31 -20.03 1.27 -11.34
CA GLY A 31 -21.40 1.05 -10.89
C GLY A 31 -21.67 1.69 -9.53
N ASP A 32 -22.74 1.26 -8.89
CA ASP A 32 -23.15 1.81 -7.59
C ASP A 32 -23.81 0.75 -6.69
N THR A 33 -23.16 -0.40 -6.50
CA THR A 33 -23.72 -1.52 -5.73
C THR A 33 -22.84 -1.96 -4.56
N VAL A 34 -21.57 -1.56 -4.52
CA VAL A 34 -20.65 -1.86 -3.42
C VAL A 34 -20.54 -0.65 -2.50
N HIS A 35 -20.94 -0.81 -1.25
CA HIS A 35 -20.86 0.21 -0.20
C HIS A 35 -20.22 -0.31 1.10
N THR A 36 -20.08 -1.63 1.22
CA THR A 36 -19.44 -2.33 2.35
C THR A 36 -18.63 -3.52 1.84
N MET A 37 -17.73 -4.06 2.68
CA MET A 37 -17.02 -5.30 2.36
C MET A 37 -17.97 -6.49 2.12
N ALA A 38 -19.12 -6.53 2.80
CA ALA A 38 -20.11 -7.60 2.64
C ALA A 38 -20.77 -7.61 1.25
N ASP A 39 -20.86 -6.46 0.57
CA ASP A 39 -21.45 -6.34 -0.78
C ASP A 39 -20.58 -7.02 -1.86
N LEU A 40 -19.36 -7.44 -1.50
CA LEU A 40 -18.46 -8.20 -2.37
C LEU A 40 -18.84 -9.68 -2.47
N ALA A 41 -19.75 -10.17 -1.62
CA ALA A 41 -20.23 -11.54 -1.66
C ALA A 41 -20.82 -11.91 -3.03
N GLY A 42 -20.38 -13.04 -3.58
CA GLY A 42 -20.78 -13.58 -4.88
C GLY A 42 -20.24 -12.80 -6.08
N ARG A 43 -19.36 -11.82 -5.88
CA ARG A 43 -18.83 -10.96 -6.95
C ARG A 43 -17.47 -11.43 -7.44
N THR A 44 -17.11 -10.98 -8.64
CA THR A 44 -15.74 -11.06 -9.16
C THR A 44 -15.01 -9.74 -8.93
N ILE A 45 -13.84 -9.80 -8.31
CA ILE A 45 -12.94 -8.67 -8.08
C ILE A 45 -11.68 -8.87 -8.91
N TYR A 46 -11.28 -7.84 -9.65
CA TYR A 46 -10.01 -7.82 -10.36
C TYR A 46 -8.94 -7.13 -9.52
N SER A 47 -7.83 -7.79 -9.23
CA SER A 47 -6.76 -7.22 -8.40
C SER A 47 -5.38 -7.51 -8.99
N THR A 48 -4.35 -6.86 -8.50
CA THR A 48 -2.94 -7.26 -8.70
C THR A 48 -2.38 -7.84 -7.40
N GLY A 49 -1.12 -8.28 -7.43
CA GLY A 49 -0.40 -8.63 -6.20
C GLY A 49 -0.75 -9.99 -5.59
N LYS A 50 -1.00 -11.01 -6.42
CA LYS A 50 -1.16 -12.39 -5.95
C LYS A 50 0.09 -12.85 -5.18
N GLY A 51 -0.09 -13.38 -3.98
CA GLY A 51 0.95 -13.81 -3.07
C GLY A 51 1.73 -12.66 -2.42
N ALA A 52 1.23 -11.43 -2.51
CA ALA A 52 1.84 -10.22 -1.97
C ALA A 52 0.84 -9.43 -1.10
N SER A 53 1.30 -8.31 -0.53
CA SER A 53 0.52 -7.51 0.42
C SER A 53 -0.91 -7.17 -0.03
N PRO A 54 -1.21 -6.83 -1.31
CA PRO A 54 -2.59 -6.57 -1.72
C PRO A 54 -3.55 -7.74 -1.49
N GLU A 55 -3.12 -8.98 -1.79
CA GLU A 55 -3.94 -10.17 -1.52
C GLU A 55 -4.14 -10.38 -0.02
N TYR A 56 -3.08 -10.34 0.77
CA TYR A 56 -3.19 -10.61 2.21
C TYR A 56 -4.05 -9.58 2.94
N VAL A 57 -3.92 -8.29 2.57
CA VAL A 57 -4.78 -7.24 3.12
C VAL A 57 -6.23 -7.45 2.72
N LEU A 58 -6.51 -7.72 1.43
CA LEU A 58 -7.87 -7.96 0.98
C LEU A 58 -8.50 -9.17 1.68
N ASN A 59 -7.77 -10.28 1.78
CA ASN A 59 -8.23 -11.50 2.46
C ASN A 59 -8.49 -11.26 3.95
N TYR A 60 -7.61 -10.51 4.63
CA TYR A 60 -7.80 -10.13 6.03
C TYR A 60 -9.07 -9.30 6.22
N LEU A 61 -9.30 -8.29 5.37
CA LEU A 61 -10.48 -7.44 5.45
C LEU A 61 -11.77 -8.21 5.13
N LEU A 62 -11.75 -9.09 4.13
CA LEU A 62 -12.87 -9.98 3.80
C LEU A 62 -13.23 -10.89 4.98
N THR A 63 -12.24 -11.59 5.53
CA THR A 63 -12.42 -12.51 6.67
C THR A 63 -12.93 -11.77 7.90
N SER A 64 -12.38 -10.57 8.17
CA SER A 64 -12.82 -9.72 9.29
C SER A 64 -14.25 -9.23 9.14
N ASN A 65 -14.79 -9.22 7.93
CA ASN A 65 -16.18 -8.90 7.62
C ASN A 65 -17.05 -10.15 7.38
N GLY A 66 -16.56 -11.35 7.74
CA GLY A 66 -17.33 -12.59 7.70
C GLY A 66 -17.45 -13.24 6.32
N LEU A 67 -16.62 -12.85 5.36
CA LEU A 67 -16.53 -13.49 4.03
C LEU A 67 -15.32 -14.41 3.96
N ASP A 68 -15.52 -15.63 3.47
CA ASP A 68 -14.43 -16.54 3.12
C ASP A 68 -13.87 -16.16 1.73
N PRO A 69 -12.61 -15.69 1.64
CA PRO A 69 -12.01 -15.30 0.37
C PRO A 69 -11.90 -16.43 -0.66
N ALA A 70 -11.96 -17.70 -0.22
CA ALA A 70 -11.84 -18.86 -1.09
C ALA A 70 -13.17 -19.32 -1.69
N THR A 71 -14.31 -19.00 -1.06
CA THR A 71 -15.62 -19.54 -1.47
C THR A 71 -16.70 -18.50 -1.70
N ASP A 72 -16.67 -17.37 -0.99
CA ASP A 72 -17.77 -16.41 -1.01
C ASP A 72 -17.65 -15.37 -2.12
N LEU A 73 -16.52 -15.33 -2.84
CA LEU A 73 -16.30 -14.45 -3.98
C LEU A 73 -15.21 -15.02 -4.89
N THR A 74 -14.95 -14.35 -6.01
CA THR A 74 -13.83 -14.69 -6.91
C THR A 74 -12.87 -13.52 -7.02
N VAL A 75 -11.58 -13.75 -6.77
CA VAL A 75 -10.54 -12.76 -7.06
C VAL A 75 -9.74 -13.19 -8.30
N GLU A 76 -9.85 -12.41 -9.36
CA GLU A 76 -9.10 -12.60 -10.59
C GLU A 76 -7.87 -11.69 -10.60
N TYR A 77 -6.70 -12.29 -10.42
CA TYR A 77 -5.44 -11.54 -10.43
C TYR A 77 -4.98 -11.23 -11.86
N ARG A 78 -4.63 -9.95 -12.08
CA ARG A 78 -3.98 -9.44 -13.28
C ARG A 78 -2.50 -9.16 -13.01
N SER A 79 -1.72 -9.15 -14.08
CA SER A 79 -0.27 -8.89 -13.98
C SER A 79 -0.01 -7.42 -13.68
N GLU A 80 -0.78 -6.53 -14.31
CA GLU A 80 -0.58 -5.09 -14.25
C GLU A 80 -1.85 -4.33 -13.81
N ALA A 81 -1.65 -3.20 -13.13
CA ALA A 81 -2.74 -2.31 -12.72
C ALA A 81 -3.52 -1.75 -13.93
N THR A 82 -2.85 -1.57 -15.07
CA THR A 82 -3.48 -1.08 -16.31
C THR A 82 -4.49 -2.07 -16.90
N GLU A 83 -4.34 -3.38 -16.67
CA GLU A 83 -5.33 -4.37 -17.08
C GLU A 83 -6.62 -4.27 -16.25
N VAL A 84 -6.48 -4.09 -14.93
CA VAL A 84 -7.63 -3.87 -14.03
C VAL A 84 -8.35 -2.56 -14.39
N ALA A 85 -7.58 -1.49 -14.67
CA ALA A 85 -8.09 -0.23 -15.16
C ALA A 85 -8.90 -0.38 -16.46
N ALA A 86 -8.40 -1.15 -17.42
CA ALA A 86 -9.10 -1.39 -18.69
C ALA A 86 -10.41 -2.17 -18.51
N LEU A 87 -10.45 -3.12 -17.57
CA LEU A 87 -11.68 -3.85 -17.23
C LEU A 87 -12.73 -2.93 -16.60
N LEU A 88 -12.34 -2.10 -15.63
CA LEU A 88 -13.20 -1.07 -15.03
C LEU A 88 -13.73 -0.09 -16.09
N ALA A 89 -12.92 0.24 -17.09
CA ALA A 89 -13.32 1.15 -18.16
C ALA A 89 -14.34 0.54 -19.14
N SER A 90 -14.25 -0.77 -19.40
CA SER A 90 -14.98 -1.44 -20.48
C SER A 90 -16.15 -2.30 -20.03
N THR A 91 -16.24 -2.64 -18.74
CA THR A 91 -17.21 -3.61 -18.21
C THR A 91 -18.08 -2.97 -17.13
N PRO A 92 -19.36 -2.65 -17.43
CA PRO A 92 -20.29 -2.17 -16.42
C PRO A 92 -20.42 -3.14 -15.24
N GLY A 93 -20.40 -2.61 -14.02
CA GLY A 93 -20.48 -3.37 -12.77
C GLY A 93 -19.19 -4.09 -12.38
N ALA A 94 -18.09 -3.92 -13.14
CA ALA A 94 -16.79 -4.47 -12.75
C ALA A 94 -16.29 -3.84 -11.45
N ILE A 95 -15.63 -4.67 -10.64
CA ILE A 95 -15.01 -4.27 -9.37
C ILE A 95 -13.51 -4.54 -9.49
N GLY A 96 -12.70 -3.55 -9.13
CA GLY A 96 -11.25 -3.64 -9.22
C GLY A 96 -10.57 -3.07 -7.99
N VAL A 97 -9.45 -3.66 -7.56
CA VAL A 97 -8.59 -3.10 -6.53
C VAL A 97 -7.39 -2.46 -7.19
N LEU A 98 -7.21 -1.15 -6.99
CA LEU A 98 -6.13 -0.38 -7.59
C LEU A 98 -5.42 0.49 -6.55
N PRO A 99 -4.08 0.58 -6.61
CA PRO A 99 -3.34 1.59 -5.86
C PRO A 99 -3.46 2.97 -6.50
N GLN A 100 -3.19 4.02 -5.73
CA GLN A 100 -2.86 5.32 -6.30
C GLN A 100 -1.53 5.28 -7.05
N PRO A 101 -1.35 6.10 -8.12
CA PRO A 101 -2.32 7.04 -8.69
C PRO A 101 -3.28 6.39 -9.71
N PHE A 102 -3.19 5.08 -10.00
CA PHE A 102 -4.02 4.42 -11.01
C PHE A 102 -5.52 4.58 -10.74
N ALA A 103 -5.93 4.51 -9.48
CA ALA A 103 -7.32 4.73 -9.11
C ALA A 103 -7.83 6.12 -9.53
N THR A 104 -7.05 7.17 -9.28
CA THR A 104 -7.38 8.54 -9.71
C THR A 104 -7.38 8.67 -11.23
N VAL A 105 -6.40 8.07 -11.92
CA VAL A 105 -6.33 8.08 -13.39
C VAL A 105 -7.58 7.46 -14.01
N VAL A 106 -8.01 6.29 -13.52
CA VAL A 106 -9.19 5.59 -14.03
C VAL A 106 -10.46 6.42 -13.83
N LYS A 107 -10.66 6.98 -12.64
CA LYS A 107 -11.83 7.82 -12.32
C LYS A 107 -11.86 9.08 -13.19
N ALA A 108 -10.70 9.68 -13.48
CA ALA A 108 -10.61 10.84 -14.36
C ALA A 108 -10.95 10.51 -15.81
N GLN A 109 -10.62 9.31 -16.29
CA GLN A 109 -10.89 8.87 -17.66
C GLN A 109 -12.28 8.27 -17.85
N ASN A 110 -12.87 7.73 -16.78
CA ASN A 110 -14.20 7.15 -16.79
C ASN A 110 -15.02 7.62 -15.58
N PRO A 111 -15.93 8.60 -15.76
CA PRO A 111 -16.73 9.15 -14.66
C PRO A 111 -17.78 8.18 -14.11
N THR A 112 -18.00 7.02 -14.75
CA THR A 112 -18.86 5.96 -14.21
C THR A 112 -18.15 5.08 -13.18
N VAL A 113 -16.81 5.15 -13.12
CA VAL A 113 -16.02 4.47 -12.11
C VAL A 113 -15.91 5.35 -10.88
N ARG A 114 -16.24 4.80 -9.72
CA ARG A 114 -16.10 5.46 -8.42
C ARG A 114 -15.24 4.65 -7.46
N THR A 115 -14.71 5.30 -6.45
CA THR A 115 -14.20 4.60 -5.26
C THR A 115 -15.41 4.04 -4.50
N ALA A 116 -15.43 2.73 -4.29
CA ALA A 116 -16.41 2.05 -3.47
C ALA A 116 -15.95 1.92 -2.04
N LEU A 117 -14.71 1.50 -1.82
CA LEU A 117 -14.14 1.32 -0.49
C LEU A 117 -12.69 1.77 -0.51
N SER A 118 -12.26 2.44 0.56
CA SER A 118 -10.85 2.64 0.88
C SER A 118 -10.41 1.46 1.75
N LEU A 119 -9.42 0.67 1.32
CA LEU A 119 -8.95 -0.44 2.16
C LEU A 119 -8.27 0.07 3.44
N ASN A 120 -7.76 1.30 3.44
CA ASN A 120 -7.24 1.94 4.64
C ASN A 120 -8.35 2.25 5.67
N ASP A 121 -9.51 2.70 5.18
CA ASP A 121 -10.64 2.99 6.04
C ASP A 121 -11.27 1.69 6.55
N GLU A 122 -11.39 0.67 5.71
CA GLU A 122 -11.84 -0.66 6.12
C GLU A 122 -10.88 -1.30 7.13
N TRP A 123 -9.57 -1.11 6.97
CA TRP A 123 -8.57 -1.53 7.94
C TRP A 123 -8.78 -0.87 9.30
N SER A 124 -8.99 0.45 9.31
CA SER A 124 -9.19 1.22 10.53
C SER A 124 -10.47 0.85 11.28
N LYS A 125 -11.44 0.21 10.61
CA LYS A 125 -12.66 -0.31 11.24
C LYS A 125 -12.45 -1.64 11.95
N VAL A 126 -11.47 -2.44 11.52
CA VAL A 126 -11.23 -3.80 12.06
C VAL A 126 -10.13 -3.83 13.11
N THR A 127 -9.20 -2.88 13.10
CA THR A 127 -8.15 -2.75 14.12
C THR A 127 -7.82 -1.29 14.41
N THR A 128 -7.70 -0.96 15.70
CA THR A 128 -7.25 0.36 16.18
C THR A 128 -5.77 0.40 16.52
N ASP A 129 -5.14 -0.76 16.64
CA ASP A 129 -3.79 -0.91 17.19
C ASP A 129 -2.71 -0.95 16.09
N SER A 130 -3.13 -0.85 14.83
CA SER A 130 -2.25 -0.88 13.66
C SER A 130 -2.79 0.03 12.56
N GLN A 131 -1.88 0.52 11.72
CA GLN A 131 -2.21 1.19 10.46
C GLN A 131 -1.90 0.25 9.28
N MET A 132 -2.56 0.45 8.14
CA MET A 132 -2.22 -0.26 6.91
C MET A 132 -0.96 0.36 6.29
N VAL A 133 0.05 -0.46 6.03
CA VAL A 133 1.33 -0.02 5.41
C VAL A 133 1.49 -0.66 4.03
N THR A 134 1.71 0.15 2.99
CA THR A 134 1.95 -0.36 1.63
C THR A 134 3.36 -0.11 1.12
N GLY A 135 4.10 0.81 1.73
CA GLY A 135 5.44 1.17 1.30
C GLY A 135 6.41 1.42 2.45
N VAL A 136 7.66 1.04 2.25
CA VAL A 136 8.77 1.27 3.17
C VAL A 136 10.06 1.64 2.41
N VAL A 137 10.93 2.39 3.07
CA VAL A 137 12.32 2.61 2.65
C VAL A 137 13.19 1.51 3.25
N VAL A 138 13.84 0.71 2.40
CA VAL A 138 14.74 -0.37 2.82
C VAL A 138 16.18 0.01 2.47
N VAL A 139 17.09 -0.21 3.40
CA VAL A 139 18.53 -0.01 3.23
C VAL A 139 19.27 -1.32 3.51
N ARG A 140 20.40 -1.55 2.84
CA ARG A 140 21.31 -2.64 3.23
C ARG A 140 22.02 -2.24 4.52
N THR A 141 22.08 -3.14 5.49
CA THR A 141 22.69 -2.89 6.80
C THR A 141 24.13 -2.37 6.64
N GLU A 142 24.95 -3.06 5.83
CA GLU A 142 26.35 -2.66 5.54
C GLU A 142 26.49 -1.23 5.01
N PHE A 143 25.50 -0.74 4.25
CA PHE A 143 25.58 0.57 3.61
C PHE A 143 25.31 1.66 4.64
N ALA A 144 24.30 1.46 5.47
CA ALA A 144 23.95 2.39 6.54
C ALA A 144 25.10 2.48 7.57
N GLU A 145 25.73 1.36 7.92
CA GLU A 145 26.88 1.31 8.83
C GLU A 145 28.14 1.98 8.24
N ALA A 146 28.42 1.76 6.96
CA ALA A 146 29.58 2.35 6.30
C ALA A 146 29.40 3.84 5.96
N ASN A 147 28.15 4.30 5.81
CA ASN A 147 27.82 5.66 5.34
C ASN A 147 26.78 6.35 6.24
N PRO A 148 26.98 6.42 7.57
CA PRO A 148 25.93 6.86 8.49
C PRO A 148 25.50 8.31 8.24
N TYR A 149 26.44 9.23 7.94
CA TYR A 149 26.12 10.62 7.65
C TYR A 149 25.38 10.79 6.33
N ALA A 150 25.84 10.13 5.26
CA ALA A 150 25.18 10.22 3.96
C ALA A 150 23.77 9.64 3.99
N PHE A 151 23.55 8.56 4.78
CA PHE A 151 22.23 7.98 4.94
C PHE A 151 21.32 8.86 5.82
N ALA A 152 21.85 9.51 6.85
CA ALA A 152 21.12 10.50 7.64
C ALA A 152 20.71 11.73 6.80
N ASP A 153 21.60 12.24 5.94
CA ASP A 153 21.29 13.32 5.01
C ASP A 153 20.18 12.89 4.03
N PHE A 154 20.27 11.67 3.47
CA PHE A 154 19.22 11.13 2.62
C PHE A 154 17.85 11.06 3.33
N LEU A 155 17.79 10.59 4.59
CA LEU A 155 16.53 10.52 5.33
C LEU A 155 15.97 11.92 5.63
N THR A 156 16.83 12.89 5.91
CA THR A 156 16.44 14.30 6.11
C THR A 156 15.82 14.89 4.84
N ASP A 157 16.47 14.67 3.69
CA ASP A 157 15.95 15.11 2.40
C ASP A 157 14.67 14.37 2.01
N TYR A 158 14.55 13.08 2.35
CA TYR A 158 13.38 12.27 2.09
C TYR A 158 12.16 12.74 2.90
N GLU A 159 12.35 13.04 4.19
CA GLU A 159 11.32 13.63 5.04
C GLU A 159 10.89 15.01 4.52
N ALA A 160 11.86 15.85 4.15
CA ALA A 160 11.58 17.17 3.58
C ALA A 160 10.79 17.09 2.26
N SER A 161 11.15 16.14 1.38
CA SER A 161 10.42 15.89 0.13
C SER A 161 9.00 15.39 0.39
N THR A 162 8.81 14.51 1.37
CA THR A 162 7.50 13.99 1.75
C THR A 162 6.61 15.13 2.25
N ARG A 163 7.14 15.97 3.14
CA ARG A 163 6.44 17.16 3.65
C ARG A 163 6.07 18.11 2.51
N PHE A 164 7.02 18.41 1.62
CA PHE A 164 6.77 19.26 0.45
C PHE A 164 5.62 18.73 -0.43
N THR A 165 5.61 17.42 -0.72
CA THR A 165 4.55 16.82 -1.54
C THR A 165 3.17 16.96 -0.90
N ASN A 166 3.08 16.83 0.42
CA ASN A 166 1.82 16.94 1.15
C ASN A 166 1.36 18.38 1.38
N GLU A 167 2.27 19.32 1.63
CA GLU A 167 1.96 20.73 1.91
C GLU A 167 1.77 21.57 0.64
N HIS A 168 2.36 21.15 -0.49
CA HIS A 168 2.32 21.86 -1.77
C HIS A 168 1.95 20.92 -2.93
N PRO A 169 0.75 20.32 -2.90
CA PRO A 169 0.35 19.32 -3.89
C PRO A 169 0.28 19.88 -5.32
N ASP A 170 -0.04 21.16 -5.49
CA ASP A 170 -0.05 21.87 -6.77
C ASP A 170 1.35 21.98 -7.39
N GLN A 171 2.36 22.30 -6.58
CA GLN A 171 3.75 22.39 -7.01
C GLN A 171 4.33 21.00 -7.25
N ALA A 172 4.08 20.06 -6.33
CA ALA A 172 4.52 18.67 -6.45
C ALA A 172 3.90 17.99 -7.68
N ALA A 173 2.65 18.31 -8.03
CA ALA A 173 1.98 17.78 -9.21
C ALA A 173 2.75 18.05 -10.50
N SER A 174 3.31 19.25 -10.66
CA SER A 174 4.16 19.59 -11.81
C SER A 174 5.39 18.69 -11.89
N LEU A 175 6.08 18.48 -10.76
CA LEU A 175 7.25 17.61 -10.70
C LEU A 175 6.93 16.14 -11.00
N ILE A 176 5.78 15.65 -10.53
CA ILE A 176 5.31 14.28 -10.77
C ILE A 176 5.02 14.07 -12.27
N VAL A 177 4.46 15.07 -12.94
CA VAL A 177 4.21 15.04 -14.40
C VAL A 177 5.51 15.13 -15.19
N ASP A 178 6.42 16.02 -14.80
CA ASP A 178 7.73 16.16 -15.44
C ASP A 178 8.56 14.87 -15.32
N ALA A 179 8.38 14.11 -14.22
CA ALA A 179 8.94 12.78 -14.03
C ALA A 179 8.22 11.67 -14.82
N GLY A 180 7.12 11.97 -15.50
CA GLY A 180 6.35 11.02 -16.32
C GLY A 180 5.51 10.02 -15.53
N ILE A 181 5.24 10.27 -14.25
CA ILE A 181 4.52 9.33 -13.36
C ILE A 181 3.01 9.33 -13.66
N VAL A 182 2.42 10.50 -13.94
CA VAL A 182 1.01 10.63 -14.32
C VAL A 182 0.85 11.60 -15.50
N PRO A 183 -0.24 11.53 -16.28
CA PRO A 183 -0.35 12.30 -17.52
C PRO A 183 -0.72 13.77 -17.34
N SER A 184 -1.15 14.23 -16.16
CA SER A 184 -1.50 15.64 -15.93
C SER A 184 -1.37 16.07 -14.47
N ALA A 185 -1.13 17.37 -14.25
CA ALA A 185 -0.97 17.94 -12.93
C ALA A 185 -2.26 17.80 -12.09
N ALA A 186 -3.43 17.99 -12.73
CA ALA A 186 -4.71 17.80 -12.05
C ALA A 186 -4.91 16.36 -11.52
N ILE A 187 -4.42 15.35 -12.25
CA ILE A 187 -4.46 13.97 -11.77
C ILE A 187 -3.46 13.75 -10.62
N ALA A 188 -2.25 14.30 -10.71
CA ALA A 188 -1.27 14.20 -9.63
C ALA A 188 -1.80 14.85 -8.35
N GLU A 189 -2.30 16.09 -8.45
CA GLU A 189 -2.82 16.87 -7.32
C GLU A 189 -3.99 16.14 -6.64
N ALA A 190 -4.91 15.55 -7.42
CA ALA A 190 -6.01 14.75 -6.89
C ALA A 190 -5.55 13.43 -6.25
N ALA A 191 -4.47 12.82 -6.74
CA ALA A 191 -3.98 11.55 -6.24
C ALA A 191 -3.14 11.68 -4.95
N ILE A 192 -2.43 12.80 -4.76
CA ILE A 192 -1.50 12.99 -3.63
C ILE A 192 -2.15 12.70 -2.26
N PRO A 193 -3.32 13.28 -1.91
CA PRO A 193 -3.94 13.02 -0.61
C PRO A 193 -4.35 11.56 -0.42
N ALA A 194 -4.81 10.89 -1.49
CA ALA A 194 -5.23 9.50 -1.46
C ALA A 194 -4.06 8.50 -1.52
N ALA A 195 -2.88 8.96 -1.93
CA ALA A 195 -1.67 8.14 -1.98
C ALA A 195 -1.08 7.90 -0.59
N HIS A 196 -1.53 8.65 0.44
CA HIS A 196 -1.07 8.52 1.82
C HIS A 196 0.46 8.51 1.97
N ILE A 197 1.12 9.43 1.24
CA ILE A 197 2.56 9.66 1.29
C ILE A 197 2.91 10.16 2.69
N THR A 198 3.86 9.50 3.36
CA THR A 198 4.24 9.83 4.74
C THR A 198 5.73 9.60 4.98
N PHE A 199 6.22 10.06 6.12
CA PHE A 199 7.52 9.69 6.65
C PHE A 199 7.36 9.31 8.11
N ILE A 200 7.50 8.03 8.42
CA ILE A 200 7.49 7.52 9.80
C ILE A 200 8.78 6.74 10.01
N GLY A 201 9.71 7.34 10.75
CA GLY A 201 11.01 6.77 11.11
C GLY A 201 11.16 6.58 12.63
N GLY A 202 12.38 6.21 13.06
CA GLY A 202 12.75 6.14 14.47
C GLY A 202 11.91 5.16 15.29
N ASP A 203 11.54 5.53 16.51
CA ASP A 203 10.80 4.65 17.42
C ASP A 203 9.36 4.38 16.95
N GLU A 204 8.73 5.35 16.28
CA GLU A 204 7.36 5.20 15.77
C GLU A 204 7.28 4.14 14.66
N LEU A 205 8.33 4.04 13.82
CA LEU A 205 8.43 3.02 12.79
C LEU A 205 8.23 1.61 13.36
N ARG A 206 8.89 1.28 14.48
CA ARG A 206 8.75 -0.04 15.10
C ARG A 206 7.31 -0.30 15.52
N SER A 207 6.65 0.68 16.12
CA SER A 207 5.26 0.53 16.56
C SER A 207 4.32 0.31 15.38
N VAL A 208 4.37 1.18 14.37
CA VAL A 208 3.42 1.17 13.26
C VAL A 208 3.64 -0.03 12.34
N LEU A 209 4.88 -0.25 11.89
CA LEU A 209 5.18 -1.38 11.01
C LEU A 209 5.10 -2.72 11.75
N GLY A 210 5.50 -2.76 13.03
CA GLY A 210 5.36 -3.94 13.89
C GLY A 210 3.90 -4.38 14.00
N GLY A 211 3.00 -3.47 14.37
CA GLY A 211 1.57 -3.77 14.46
C GLY A 211 0.98 -4.28 13.14
N TYR A 212 1.36 -3.68 12.01
CA TYR A 212 0.90 -4.12 10.70
C TYR A 212 1.35 -5.55 10.37
N LEU A 213 2.63 -5.85 10.62
CA LEU A 213 3.19 -7.18 10.39
C LEU A 213 2.60 -8.22 11.34
N GLU A 214 2.28 -7.86 12.59
CA GLU A 214 1.61 -8.72 13.56
C GLU A 214 0.21 -9.11 13.10
N VAL A 215 -0.59 -8.16 12.62
CA VAL A 215 -1.92 -8.44 12.07
C VAL A 215 -1.82 -9.40 10.88
N LEU A 216 -0.91 -9.12 9.94
CA LEU A 216 -0.71 -9.99 8.78
C LEU A 216 -0.20 -11.39 9.17
N PHE A 217 0.72 -11.48 10.12
CA PHE A 217 1.24 -12.76 10.62
C PHE A 217 0.16 -13.58 11.32
N ALA A 218 -0.70 -12.95 12.12
CA ALA A 218 -1.81 -13.62 12.79
C ALA A 218 -2.85 -14.15 11.80
N ALA A 219 -3.09 -13.43 10.70
CA ALA A 219 -4.00 -13.86 9.65
C ALA A 219 -3.39 -14.97 8.77
N ASP A 220 -2.15 -14.79 8.32
CA ASP A 220 -1.40 -15.77 7.53
C ASP A 220 0.12 -15.58 7.74
N PRO A 221 0.81 -16.48 8.47
CA PRO A 221 2.25 -16.39 8.67
C PRO A 221 3.09 -16.30 7.39
N ALA A 222 2.62 -16.87 6.27
CA ALA A 222 3.35 -16.84 5.01
C ALA A 222 3.48 -15.40 4.46
N SER A 223 2.53 -14.52 4.77
CA SER A 223 2.49 -13.12 4.34
C SER A 223 3.73 -12.31 4.76
N VAL A 224 4.32 -12.64 5.91
CA VAL A 224 5.53 -11.99 6.44
C VAL A 224 6.78 -12.85 6.29
N GLY A 225 6.67 -14.06 5.73
CA GLY A 225 7.79 -14.98 5.51
C GLY A 225 7.96 -16.04 6.60
N GLY A 226 6.91 -16.34 7.36
CA GLY A 226 6.86 -17.43 8.34
C GLY A 226 7.21 -17.02 9.78
N SER A 227 7.80 -15.85 9.98
CA SER A 227 8.08 -15.29 11.30
C SER A 227 8.09 -13.76 11.27
N LEU A 228 7.78 -13.14 12.41
CA LEU A 228 7.95 -11.71 12.59
C LEU A 228 9.44 -11.33 12.58
N PRO A 229 9.79 -10.14 12.07
CA PRO A 229 11.16 -9.66 12.10
C PRO A 229 11.61 -9.29 13.53
N GLY A 230 12.92 -9.44 13.80
CA GLY A 230 13.54 -8.98 15.03
C GLY A 230 13.77 -7.46 15.06
N ASP A 231 14.31 -6.97 16.17
CA ASP A 231 14.67 -5.55 16.36
C ASP A 231 15.72 -5.06 15.36
N ASP A 232 16.58 -5.96 14.88
CA ASP A 232 17.61 -5.69 13.89
C ASP A 232 17.05 -5.33 12.50
N PHE A 233 15.76 -5.59 12.24
CA PHE A 233 15.07 -5.16 11.02
C PHE A 233 14.76 -3.67 10.98
N TYR A 234 14.65 -3.00 12.14
CA TYR A 234 14.21 -1.62 12.23
C TYR A 234 15.44 -0.74 12.39
N TYR A 235 15.74 0.07 11.39
CA TYR A 235 16.87 0.99 11.45
C TYR A 235 16.65 2.01 12.57
N ARG A 236 17.71 2.24 13.35
CA ARG A 236 17.78 3.26 14.38
C ARG A 236 19.03 4.09 14.12
N PRO A 237 18.90 5.42 13.93
CA PRO A 237 20.05 6.30 13.76
C PRO A 237 20.94 6.40 15.01
#